data_AF-A0A813KVX6-F1
#
_entry.id   AF-A0A813KVX6-F1
#
_cell.length_a   1.000
_cell.length_b   1.000
_cell.length_c   1.000
_cell.angle_alpha   90.00
_cell.angle_beta   90.00
_cell.angle_gamma   90.00
#
_symmetry.space_group_name_H-M   'P 1'
#
loop_
_entity.id
_entity.type
_entity.pdbx_description
1 polymer ?
#
loop_
_entity_poly.entity_id
_entity_poly.type
_entity_poly.pdbx_seq_one_letter_code
_entity_poly.pdbx_strand_id
1 'polypeptide(L)'
;MAETYSFVLLFFLVLAALVAALVPVVIAMLPLLLIALAIMLLGVASFAALMYKYRGPVMDDSGKPMVIKNKDIRSYLQSSAMKGEMSRHANYADFPLKGVHMFTNLGGYCLVDFSHLENWDQSKNTFEITMTKACLFQSGFSRTQGAMLCPFFWTAFVPGGPIMRTFRAIGYKNKFLLPSKDALKEGKRCQVEAKMCGLSYEFNFEGRLGFSQYFTERDGGKVYDRDTFWTKLFEFHEYKLFQVVDKYGKIDEEGYKMLLEKVGDQDLYYGFEGQAPRTKVA
;
A
#
# COMPACT_ATOMS: atom_id res chain seq x y z
N MET A 1 48.03 -2.22 -49.79
CA MET A 1 46.70 -2.60 -50.33
C MET A 1 46.34 -4.04 -49.98
N ALA A 2 47.18 -5.05 -50.27
CA ALA A 2 46.88 -6.46 -49.97
C ALA A 2 46.55 -6.76 -48.49
N GLU A 3 47.26 -6.13 -47.54
CA GLU A 3 47.03 -6.33 -46.10
C GLU A 3 45.68 -5.82 -45.61
N THR A 4 45.18 -4.72 -46.19
CA THR A 4 43.86 -4.15 -45.86
C THR A 4 42.73 -5.07 -46.33
N TYR A 5 42.87 -5.70 -47.50
CA TYR A 5 41.89 -6.67 -48.01
C TYR A 5 41.86 -7.96 -47.18
N SER A 6 43.01 -8.45 -46.74
CA SER A 6 43.10 -9.63 -45.87
C SER A 6 42.48 -9.39 -44.49
N PHE A 7 42.65 -8.21 -43.91
CA PHE A 7 42.02 -7.86 -42.63
C PHE A 7 40.49 -7.77 -42.75
N VAL A 8 39.98 -7.14 -43.81
CA VAL A 8 38.54 -7.02 -44.05
C VAL A 8 37.90 -8.40 -44.28
N LEU A 9 38.54 -9.27 -45.07
CA LEU A 9 38.08 -10.64 -45.28
C LEU A 9 38.09 -11.45 -43.98
N LEU A 10 39.14 -11.35 -43.18
CA LEU A 10 39.23 -12.03 -41.89
C LEU A 10 38.15 -11.55 -40.91
N PHE A 11 37.87 -10.24 -40.86
CA PHE A 11 36.80 -9.67 -40.05
C PHE A 11 35.43 -10.24 -40.42
N PHE A 12 35.09 -10.30 -41.71
CA PHE A 12 33.81 -10.86 -42.15
C PHE A 12 33.71 -12.37 -41.92
N LEU A 13 34.82 -13.12 -42.04
CA LEU A 13 34.86 -14.55 -41.72
C LEU A 13 34.65 -14.82 -40.23
N VAL A 14 35.28 -14.03 -39.35
CA VAL A 14 35.09 -14.13 -37.89
C VAL A 14 33.66 -13.75 -37.52
N LEU A 15 33.10 -12.70 -38.11
CA LEU A 15 31.71 -12.30 -37.90
C LEU A 15 30.74 -13.39 -38.36
N ALA A 16 30.96 -13.98 -39.54
CA ALA A 16 30.14 -15.07 -40.06
C ALA A 16 30.20 -16.32 -39.16
N ALA A 17 31.38 -16.67 -38.65
CA ALA A 17 31.55 -17.78 -37.71
C ALA A 17 30.85 -17.51 -36.37
N LEU A 18 30.94 -16.28 -35.85
CA LEU A 18 30.23 -15.86 -34.63
C LEU A 18 28.71 -15.92 -34.82
N VAL A 19 28.19 -15.42 -35.94
CA VAL A 19 26.75 -15.49 -36.25
C VAL A 19 26.30 -16.94 -36.43
N ALA A 20 27.05 -17.77 -37.15
CA ALA A 20 26.75 -19.19 -37.33
C ALA A 20 26.77 -19.98 -36.00
N ALA A 21 27.58 -19.57 -35.03
CA ALA A 21 27.59 -20.14 -33.69
C ALA A 21 26.43 -19.64 -32.81
N LEU A 22 26.02 -18.37 -32.94
CA LEU A 22 24.96 -17.76 -32.13
C LEU A 22 23.55 -18.14 -32.59
N VAL A 23 23.33 -18.30 -33.89
CA VAL A 23 21.99 -18.61 -34.46
C VAL A 23 21.40 -19.90 -33.89
N PRO A 24 22.13 -21.04 -33.81
CA PRO A 24 21.63 -22.26 -33.18
C PRO A 24 21.29 -22.09 -31.70
N VAL A 25 22.06 -21.28 -30.95
CA VAL A 25 21.80 -20.99 -29.53
C VAL A 25 20.49 -20.22 -29.38
N VAL A 26 20.27 -19.18 -30.20
CA VAL A 26 19.02 -18.40 -30.20
C VAL A 26 17.83 -19.28 -30.60
N ILE A 27 17.98 -20.12 -31.64
CA ILE A 27 16.93 -21.06 -32.07
C ILE A 27 16.63 -22.08 -30.96
N ALA A 28 17.64 -22.61 -30.26
CA ALA A 28 17.47 -23.55 -29.16
C ALA A 28 16.82 -22.89 -27.93
N MET A 29 17.03 -21.58 -27.70
CA MET A 29 16.40 -20.83 -26.62
C MET A 29 14.99 -20.33 -26.96
N LEU A 30 14.62 -20.27 -28.24
CA LEU A 30 13.32 -19.77 -28.69
C LEU A 30 12.14 -20.54 -28.06
N PRO A 31 12.12 -21.90 -27.99
CA PRO A 31 11.07 -22.63 -27.28
C PRO A 31 10.96 -22.25 -25.80
N LEU A 32 12.09 -22.07 -25.09
CA LEU A 32 12.08 -21.67 -23.68
C LEU A 32 11.52 -20.25 -23.50
N LEU A 33 11.89 -19.33 -24.39
CA LEU A 33 11.33 -17.97 -24.41
C LEU A 33 9.83 -17.97 -24.69
N LEU A 34 9.36 -18.78 -25.64
CA LEU A 34 7.94 -18.91 -25.97
C LEU A 34 7.15 -19.56 -24.81
N ILE A 35 7.72 -20.56 -24.13
CA ILE A 35 7.12 -21.17 -22.94
C ILE A 35 7.05 -20.15 -21.80
N ALA A 36 8.12 -19.42 -21.54
CA ALA A 36 8.14 -18.37 -20.51
C ALA A 36 7.11 -17.27 -20.80
N LEU A 37 6.99 -16.85 -22.07
CA LEU A 37 5.98 -15.90 -22.52
C LEU A 37 4.57 -16.46 -22.35
N ALA A 38 4.33 -17.72 -22.71
CA ALA A 38 3.04 -18.38 -22.54
C ALA A 38 2.66 -18.49 -21.05
N ILE A 39 3.59 -18.84 -20.17
CA ILE A 39 3.38 -18.86 -18.72
C ILE A 39 3.06 -17.46 -18.20
N MET A 40 3.79 -16.42 -18.64
CA MET A 40 3.48 -15.03 -18.28
C MET A 40 2.07 -14.63 -18.73
N LEU A 41 1.71 -14.91 -19.99
CA LEU A 41 0.39 -14.58 -20.53
C LEU A 41 -0.73 -15.31 -19.80
N LEU A 42 -0.55 -16.59 -19.47
CA LEU A 42 -1.49 -17.36 -18.64
C LEU A 42 -1.61 -16.77 -17.23
N GLY A 43 -0.50 -16.33 -16.64
CA GLY A 43 -0.48 -15.65 -15.34
C GLY A 43 -1.27 -14.33 -15.38
N VAL A 44 -1.04 -13.50 -16.40
CA VAL A 44 -1.75 -12.24 -16.61
C VAL A 44 -3.25 -12.48 -16.84
N ALA A 45 -3.62 -13.45 -17.68
CA ALA A 45 -5.02 -13.76 -17.96
C ALA A 45 -5.74 -14.32 -16.72
N SER A 46 -5.09 -15.22 -15.98
CA SER A 46 -5.63 -15.77 -14.71
C SER A 46 -5.80 -14.69 -13.67
N PHE A 47 -4.83 -13.77 -13.57
CA PHE A 47 -4.93 -12.62 -12.69
C PHE A 47 -6.07 -11.68 -13.11
N ALA A 48 -6.19 -11.34 -14.40
CA ALA A 48 -7.28 -10.51 -14.90
C ALA A 48 -8.65 -11.14 -14.63
N ALA A 49 -8.80 -12.47 -14.81
CA ALA A 49 -10.02 -13.20 -14.49
C ALA A 49 -10.33 -13.19 -12.99
N LEU A 50 -9.31 -13.37 -12.14
CA LEU A 50 -9.43 -13.26 -10.69
C LEU A 50 -9.90 -11.84 -10.29
N MET A 51 -9.26 -10.82 -10.84
CA MET A 51 -9.60 -9.41 -10.61
C MET A 51 -11.00 -9.07 -11.10
N TYR A 52 -11.44 -9.65 -12.22
CA TYR A 52 -12.82 -9.51 -12.71
C TYR A 52 -13.83 -10.10 -11.73
N LYS A 53 -13.56 -11.28 -11.16
CA LYS A 53 -14.40 -11.89 -10.11
C LYS A 53 -14.49 -11.00 -8.86
N TYR A 54 -13.45 -10.21 -8.58
CA TYR A 54 -13.40 -9.30 -7.45
C TYR A 54 -13.91 -7.87 -7.73
N ARG A 55 -14.49 -7.59 -8.92
CA ARG A 55 -15.10 -6.28 -9.23
C ARG A 55 -16.34 -5.96 -8.40
N GLY A 56 -17.00 -6.96 -7.82
CA GLY A 56 -18.19 -6.76 -7.01
C GLY A 56 -17.92 -5.95 -5.72
N PRO A 57 -18.95 -5.35 -5.11
CA PRO A 57 -18.80 -4.63 -3.86
C PRO A 57 -18.18 -5.54 -2.79
N VAL A 58 -17.32 -4.96 -1.96
CA VAL A 58 -16.86 -5.66 -0.74
C VAL A 58 -18.04 -5.70 0.23
N MET A 59 -18.38 -6.89 0.71
CA MET A 59 -19.52 -7.10 1.60
C MET A 59 -19.05 -7.31 3.04
N ASP A 60 -19.86 -6.90 4.01
CA ASP A 60 -19.71 -7.31 5.40
C ASP A 60 -20.28 -8.72 5.64
N ASP A 61 -20.11 -9.23 6.86
CA ASP A 61 -20.58 -10.57 7.26
C ASP A 61 -22.11 -10.70 7.24
N SER A 62 -22.83 -9.57 7.22
CA SER A 62 -24.29 -9.52 7.05
C SER A 62 -24.74 -9.43 5.59
N GLY A 63 -23.80 -9.44 4.64
CA GLY A 63 -24.06 -9.33 3.21
C GLY A 63 -24.34 -7.91 2.70
N LYS A 64 -24.04 -6.87 3.48
CA LYS A 64 -24.22 -5.47 3.07
C LYS A 64 -22.96 -4.90 2.42
N PRO A 65 -23.08 -4.05 1.37
CA PRO A 65 -21.94 -3.38 0.78
C PRO A 65 -21.22 -2.46 1.77
N MET A 66 -19.92 -2.62 1.91
CA MET A 66 -19.05 -1.79 2.75
C MET A 66 -18.53 -0.59 1.96
N VAL A 67 -19.44 0.26 1.49
CA VAL A 67 -19.16 1.39 0.59
C VAL A 67 -19.58 2.72 1.21
N ILE A 68 -18.71 3.71 1.12
CA ILE A 68 -19.02 5.13 1.28
C ILE A 68 -19.09 5.73 -0.11
N LYS A 69 -20.26 6.29 -0.46
CA LYS A 69 -20.42 6.93 -1.76
C LYS A 69 -19.60 8.20 -1.84
N ASN A 70 -19.07 8.52 -3.03
CA ASN A 70 -18.25 9.71 -3.24
C ASN A 70 -18.91 10.99 -2.67
N LYS A 71 -20.18 11.20 -3.00
CA LYS A 71 -21.00 12.33 -2.51
C LYS A 71 -21.15 12.39 -0.98
N ASP A 72 -20.98 11.26 -0.30
CA ASP A 72 -21.20 11.12 1.14
C ASP A 72 -19.86 11.15 1.93
N ILE A 73 -18.70 11.29 1.26
CA ILE A 73 -17.38 11.29 1.92
C ILE A 73 -17.30 12.37 2.98
N ARG A 74 -17.76 13.60 2.71
CA ARG A 74 -17.72 14.68 3.70
C ARG A 74 -18.53 14.33 4.95
N SER A 75 -19.77 13.88 4.74
CA SER A 75 -20.66 13.49 5.83
C SER A 75 -20.07 12.34 6.64
N TYR A 76 -19.46 11.36 5.98
CA TYR A 76 -18.70 10.30 6.66
C TYR A 76 -17.59 10.85 7.55
N LEU A 77 -16.75 11.77 7.04
CA LEU A 77 -15.66 12.37 7.81
C LEU A 77 -16.18 13.18 9.01
N GLN A 78 -17.35 13.80 8.90
CA GLN A 78 -17.97 14.55 9.99
C GLN A 78 -18.62 13.65 11.04
N SER A 79 -19.25 12.56 10.60
CA SER A 79 -20.14 11.77 11.44
C SER A 79 -19.58 10.45 11.90
N SER A 80 -18.53 9.93 11.26
CA SER A 80 -18.11 8.53 11.39
C SER A 80 -16.61 8.35 11.53
N ALA A 81 -15.79 9.25 10.99
CA ALA A 81 -14.36 9.26 11.28
C ALA A 81 -14.09 9.46 12.78
N MET A 82 -12.92 9.01 13.23
CA MET A 82 -12.46 9.17 14.62
C MET A 82 -13.34 8.48 15.66
N LYS A 83 -13.99 7.36 15.28
CA LYS A 83 -14.91 6.61 16.16
C LYS A 83 -14.39 5.26 16.61
N GLY A 84 -13.15 4.92 16.28
CA GLY A 84 -12.50 3.71 16.71
C GLY A 84 -12.21 3.66 18.21
N GLU A 85 -11.85 2.48 18.68
CA GLU A 85 -11.67 2.15 20.09
C GLU A 85 -10.63 3.05 20.77
N MET A 86 -9.55 3.40 20.06
CA MET A 86 -8.47 4.23 20.60
C MET A 86 -8.95 5.66 20.92
N SER A 87 -9.88 6.21 20.15
CA SER A 87 -10.42 7.57 20.41
C SER A 87 -11.14 7.71 21.76
N ARG A 88 -11.59 6.59 22.33
CA ARG A 88 -12.32 6.53 23.61
C ARG A 88 -11.44 6.05 24.76
N HIS A 89 -10.19 5.70 24.48
CA HIS A 89 -9.26 5.21 25.49
C HIS A 89 -8.90 6.34 26.46
N ALA A 90 -8.81 6.05 27.76
CA ALA A 90 -8.53 7.07 28.80
C ALA A 90 -7.21 7.84 28.53
N ASN A 91 -6.22 7.13 27.98
CA ASN A 91 -4.91 7.70 27.64
C ASN A 91 -4.82 8.14 26.16
N TYR A 92 -5.96 8.37 25.48
CA TYR A 92 -5.94 8.83 24.08
C TYR A 92 -5.09 10.08 23.92
N ALA A 93 -5.10 11.00 24.89
CA ALA A 93 -4.28 12.21 24.89
C ALA A 93 -2.77 11.94 24.70
N ASP A 94 -2.27 10.82 25.21
CA ASP A 94 -0.86 10.42 25.12
C ASP A 94 -0.56 9.61 23.85
N PHE A 95 -1.59 9.20 23.11
CA PHE A 95 -1.43 8.35 21.94
C PHE A 95 -0.79 9.14 20.79
N PRO A 96 0.27 8.61 20.14
CA PRO A 96 1.13 9.45 19.32
C PRO A 96 0.62 9.65 17.88
N LEU A 97 -0.22 8.76 17.36
CA LEU A 97 -0.86 8.91 16.05
C LEU A 97 -2.35 9.16 16.23
N LYS A 98 -2.84 10.28 15.72
CA LYS A 98 -4.23 10.70 15.91
C LYS A 98 -4.77 11.34 14.65
N GLY A 99 -6.07 11.22 14.42
CA GLY A 99 -6.71 11.80 13.26
C GLY A 99 -6.92 10.78 12.15
N VAL A 100 -7.41 11.29 11.03
CA VAL A 100 -7.53 10.55 9.77
C VAL A 100 -6.61 11.19 8.77
N HIS A 101 -5.76 10.36 8.13
CA HIS A 101 -4.78 10.81 7.16
C HIS A 101 -5.00 10.13 5.82
N MET A 102 -4.82 10.86 4.73
CA MET A 102 -4.83 10.31 3.39
C MET A 102 -3.43 9.92 2.93
N PHE A 103 -3.34 8.84 2.17
CA PHE A 103 -2.09 8.50 1.48
C PHE A 103 -1.98 9.27 0.18
N THR A 104 -1.02 10.20 0.08
CA THR A 104 -0.86 11.07 -1.10
C THR A 104 -0.54 10.28 -2.38
N ASN A 105 0.41 9.34 -2.32
CA ASN A 105 0.94 8.60 -3.47
C ASN A 105 0.98 7.08 -3.23
N LEU A 106 0.00 6.51 -2.53
CA LEU A 106 -0.15 5.06 -2.37
C LEU A 106 -1.42 4.57 -3.07
N GLY A 107 -1.30 3.66 -4.03
CA GLY A 107 -2.30 3.25 -5.04
C GLY A 107 -3.76 3.17 -4.56
N GLY A 108 -4.32 1.96 -4.45
CA GLY A 108 -5.73 1.79 -4.03
C GLY A 108 -6.03 2.19 -2.57
N TYR A 109 -5.02 2.64 -1.81
CA TYR A 109 -5.16 3.09 -0.43
C TYR A 109 -5.58 4.55 -0.41
N CYS A 110 -6.62 4.86 0.35
CA CYS A 110 -7.15 6.21 0.38
C CYS A 110 -6.86 6.89 1.71
N LEU A 111 -7.43 6.36 2.79
CA LEU A 111 -7.34 6.92 4.13
C LEU A 111 -6.84 5.88 5.13
N VAL A 112 -6.24 6.35 6.21
CA VAL A 112 -6.04 5.61 7.46
C VAL A 112 -6.64 6.43 8.59
N ASP A 113 -7.53 5.80 9.37
CA ASP A 113 -8.10 6.35 10.59
C ASP A 113 -7.38 5.74 11.79
N PHE A 114 -6.52 6.53 12.42
CA PHE A 114 -5.70 6.08 13.55
C PHE A 114 -6.50 5.87 14.84
N SER A 115 -7.78 6.27 14.89
CA SER A 115 -8.65 5.95 16.03
C SER A 115 -8.93 4.44 16.16
N HIS A 116 -8.66 3.65 15.13
CA HIS A 116 -8.86 2.19 15.11
C HIS A 116 -7.57 1.40 15.34
N LEU A 117 -6.53 2.04 15.85
CA LEU A 117 -5.33 1.34 16.29
C LEU A 117 -5.62 0.47 17.52
N GLU A 118 -4.98 -0.69 17.57
CA GLU A 118 -5.23 -1.77 18.52
C GLU A 118 -3.99 -2.05 19.38
N ASN A 119 -4.16 -2.84 20.45
CA ASN A 119 -3.06 -3.46 21.20
C ASN A 119 -1.95 -2.47 21.64
N TRP A 120 -2.35 -1.29 22.11
CA TRP A 120 -1.39 -0.31 22.58
C TRP A 120 -0.77 -0.74 23.92
N ASP A 121 0.52 -1.05 23.88
CA ASP A 121 1.36 -1.29 25.05
C ASP A 121 2.13 0.00 25.36
N GLN A 122 1.64 0.77 26.34
CA GLN A 122 2.24 2.03 26.75
C GLN A 122 3.63 1.86 27.40
N SER A 123 3.92 0.68 27.96
CA SER A 123 5.22 0.40 28.58
C SER A 123 6.31 0.16 27.52
N LYS A 124 5.93 -0.50 26.42
CA LYS A 124 6.82 -0.80 25.28
C LYS A 124 6.74 0.22 24.16
N ASN A 125 5.78 1.15 24.23
CA ASN A 125 5.44 2.12 23.19
C ASN A 125 5.17 1.44 21.84
N THR A 126 4.36 0.39 21.85
CA THR A 126 3.98 -0.33 20.63
C THR A 126 2.48 -0.35 20.45
N PHE A 127 2.02 -0.31 19.21
CA PHE A 127 0.61 -0.50 18.87
C PHE A 127 0.50 -1.20 17.53
N GLU A 128 -0.66 -1.78 17.26
CA GLU A 128 -0.93 -2.51 16.03
C GLU A 128 -2.00 -1.81 15.20
N ILE A 129 -1.89 -1.97 13.89
CA ILE A 129 -2.93 -1.59 12.93
C ILE A 129 -3.40 -2.85 12.22
N THR A 130 -4.69 -3.15 12.32
CA THR A 130 -5.34 -4.09 11.39
C THR A 130 -5.73 -3.28 10.16
N MET A 131 -5.05 -3.53 9.03
CA MET A 131 -5.16 -2.65 7.86
C MET A 131 -6.56 -2.60 7.26
N THR A 132 -7.31 -3.70 7.32
CA THR A 132 -8.70 -3.71 6.85
C THR A 132 -9.63 -2.91 7.74
N LYS A 133 -9.38 -2.89 9.06
CA LYS A 133 -10.11 -2.00 9.94
C LYS A 133 -9.65 -0.59 9.60
N ALA A 134 -8.46 -0.19 10.02
CA ALA A 134 -8.04 1.20 10.02
C ALA A 134 -7.98 1.91 8.66
N CYS A 135 -7.91 1.21 7.52
CA CYS A 135 -7.80 1.85 6.21
C CYS A 135 -9.09 1.82 5.38
N LEU A 136 -9.29 2.90 4.62
CA LEU A 136 -10.26 2.96 3.53
C LEU A 136 -9.55 2.89 2.18
N PHE A 137 -10.21 2.28 1.21
CA PHE A 137 -9.64 1.96 -0.10
C PHE A 137 -10.48 2.57 -1.23
N GLN A 138 -9.85 2.98 -2.32
CA GLN A 138 -10.56 3.48 -3.51
C GLN A 138 -11.34 2.33 -4.18
N SER A 139 -12.58 2.58 -4.61
CA SER A 139 -13.40 1.51 -5.18
C SER A 139 -12.88 0.98 -6.53
N GLY A 140 -12.18 1.84 -7.28
CA GLY A 140 -11.56 1.55 -8.56
C GLY A 140 -10.03 1.71 -8.52
N PHE A 141 -9.46 1.98 -9.68
CA PHE A 141 -8.02 2.18 -9.85
C PHE A 141 -7.60 3.54 -9.30
N SER A 142 -6.40 3.60 -8.71
CA SER A 142 -5.83 4.86 -8.27
C SER A 142 -5.60 5.80 -9.46
N ARG A 143 -5.95 7.08 -9.29
CA ARG A 143 -5.64 8.14 -10.27
C ARG A 143 -4.24 8.70 -10.09
N THR A 144 -3.64 8.47 -8.92
CA THR A 144 -2.27 8.85 -8.58
C THR A 144 -1.35 7.65 -8.80
N GLN A 145 -0.22 7.84 -9.50
CA GLN A 145 0.80 6.79 -9.57
C GLN A 145 1.21 6.39 -8.15
N GLY A 146 0.94 5.13 -7.80
CA GLY A 146 1.21 4.60 -6.48
C GLY A 146 2.66 4.17 -6.35
N ALA A 147 3.30 4.56 -5.26
CA ALA A 147 4.45 3.85 -4.72
C ALA A 147 4.08 2.38 -4.46
N MET A 148 4.97 1.46 -4.83
CA MET A 148 4.70 0.02 -4.78
C MET A 148 4.82 -0.50 -3.35
N LEU A 149 3.73 -0.58 -2.59
CA LEU A 149 3.76 -1.45 -1.42
C LEU A 149 3.77 -2.90 -1.90
N CYS A 150 4.73 -3.68 -1.38
CA CYS A 150 4.93 -5.12 -1.56
C CYS A 150 5.95 -5.46 -2.68
N PRO A 151 6.75 -6.55 -2.54
CA PRO A 151 7.58 -7.07 -3.62
C PRO A 151 6.74 -7.54 -4.82
N PHE A 152 5.44 -7.68 -4.59
CA PHE A 152 4.44 -7.82 -5.61
C PHE A 152 4.01 -6.42 -6.04
N PHE A 153 4.57 -5.96 -7.17
CA PHE A 153 4.17 -4.89 -8.12
C PHE A 153 2.67 -4.52 -8.27
N TRP A 154 1.75 -5.19 -7.56
CA TRP A 154 0.37 -5.36 -7.94
C TRP A 154 -0.49 -4.26 -7.30
N THR A 155 -0.11 -3.71 -6.14
CA THR A 155 -0.93 -2.70 -5.42
C THR A 155 -1.08 -1.37 -6.17
N ALA A 156 -0.15 -1.03 -7.06
CA ALA A 156 -0.25 0.13 -7.95
C ALA A 156 -1.26 -0.06 -9.09
N PHE A 157 -1.56 -1.31 -9.46
CA PHE A 157 -2.41 -1.68 -10.60
C PHE A 157 -3.66 -2.48 -10.18
N VAL A 158 -4.03 -2.45 -8.91
CA VAL A 158 -5.12 -3.24 -8.35
C VAL A 158 -6.12 -2.30 -7.67
N PRO A 159 -7.41 -2.34 -8.03
CA PRO A 159 -8.44 -1.59 -7.33
C PRO A 159 -8.48 -1.90 -5.83
N GLY A 160 -8.96 -0.96 -5.03
CA GLY A 160 -8.93 -1.10 -3.57
C GLY A 160 -9.75 -2.27 -3.02
N GLY A 161 -10.84 -2.66 -3.66
CA GLY A 161 -11.68 -3.79 -3.24
C GLY A 161 -10.90 -5.12 -3.15
N PRO A 162 -10.24 -5.57 -4.23
CA PRO A 162 -9.32 -6.72 -4.21
C PRO A 162 -8.19 -6.62 -3.17
N ILE A 163 -7.60 -5.44 -2.95
CA ILE A 163 -6.59 -5.21 -1.90
C ILE A 163 -7.19 -5.51 -0.53
N MET A 164 -8.34 -4.91 -0.23
CA MET A 164 -9.06 -5.07 1.03
C MET A 164 -9.43 -6.53 1.31
N ARG A 165 -9.94 -7.26 0.29
CA ARG A 165 -10.28 -8.69 0.43
C ARG A 165 -9.05 -9.54 0.73
N THR A 166 -7.94 -9.31 0.03
CA THR A 166 -6.68 -10.00 0.28
C THR A 166 -6.21 -9.77 1.72
N PHE A 167 -6.26 -8.51 2.18
CA PHE A 167 -5.84 -8.16 3.53
C PHE A 167 -6.72 -8.76 4.62
N ARG A 168 -8.03 -8.87 4.36
CA ARG A 168 -8.96 -9.57 5.26
C ARG A 168 -8.59 -11.05 5.33
N ALA A 169 -8.37 -11.70 4.18
CA ALA A 169 -8.07 -13.13 4.11
C ALA A 169 -6.76 -13.50 4.82
N ILE A 170 -5.71 -12.69 4.72
CA ILE A 170 -4.42 -12.97 5.36
C ILE A 170 -4.29 -12.39 6.77
N GLY A 171 -5.30 -11.66 7.26
CA GLY A 171 -5.24 -10.94 8.53
C GLY A 171 -4.06 -9.96 8.59
N TYR A 172 -3.93 -9.11 7.57
CA TYR A 172 -2.78 -8.21 7.41
C TYR A 172 -2.75 -7.15 8.52
N LYS A 173 -1.65 -7.15 9.28
CA LYS A 173 -1.41 -6.22 10.39
C LYS A 173 -0.04 -5.57 10.26
N ASN A 174 0.11 -4.34 10.75
CA ASN A 174 1.44 -3.79 11.03
C ASN A 174 1.56 -3.46 12.51
N LYS A 175 2.77 -3.58 13.05
CA LYS A 175 3.12 -3.18 14.41
C LYS A 175 4.04 -1.98 14.35
N PHE A 176 3.69 -0.92 15.07
CA PHE A 176 4.52 0.25 15.22
C PHE A 176 5.37 0.09 16.48
N LEU A 177 6.66 0.36 16.33
CA LEU A 177 7.66 0.32 17.38
C LEU A 177 8.24 1.72 17.56
N LEU A 178 7.90 2.34 18.68
CA LEU A 178 8.41 3.67 19.00
C LEU A 178 9.65 3.54 19.88
N PRO A 179 10.80 4.10 19.47
CA PRO A 179 12.04 4.01 20.26
C PRO A 179 11.96 4.73 21.62
N SER A 180 10.96 5.59 21.84
CA SER A 180 10.67 6.22 23.13
C SER A 180 9.23 6.71 23.17
N LYS A 181 8.72 7.04 24.38
CA LYS A 181 7.41 7.70 24.58
C LYS A 181 7.26 9.00 23.78
N ASP A 182 8.39 9.62 23.44
CA ASP A 182 8.49 10.89 22.72
C ASP A 182 8.82 10.72 21.22
N ALA A 183 8.78 9.50 20.68
CA ALA A 183 9.38 9.20 19.37
C ALA A 183 8.57 9.63 18.14
N LEU A 184 7.33 10.07 18.32
CA LEU A 184 6.55 10.78 17.31
C LEU A 184 6.31 12.21 17.78
N LYS A 185 7.42 12.89 18.10
CA LYS A 185 7.47 14.35 18.08
C LYS A 185 8.08 14.73 16.74
N GLU A 186 7.75 15.92 16.25
CA GLU A 186 8.29 16.53 15.02
C GLU A 186 9.74 16.08 14.70
N GLY A 187 9.93 15.50 13.52
CA GLY A 187 11.23 15.08 13.00
C GLY A 187 11.79 13.74 13.52
N LYS A 188 11.11 13.06 14.46
CA LYS A 188 11.56 11.74 14.96
C LYS A 188 10.93 10.57 14.21
N ARG A 189 11.67 9.45 14.14
CA ARG A 189 11.31 8.23 13.40
C ARG A 189 10.69 7.16 14.30
N CYS A 190 9.57 6.61 13.87
CA CYS A 190 8.95 5.38 14.36
C CYS A 190 9.26 4.23 13.39
N GLN A 191 9.67 3.06 13.89
CA GLN A 191 9.81 1.87 13.04
C GLN A 191 8.47 1.15 12.90
N VAL A 192 8.22 0.56 11.75
CA VAL A 192 7.02 -0.24 11.47
C VAL A 192 7.43 -1.62 10.99
N GLU A 193 6.84 -2.63 11.60
CA GLU A 193 7.00 -4.04 11.25
C GLU A 193 5.70 -4.52 10.60
N ALA A 194 5.79 -4.96 9.34
CA ALA A 194 4.64 -5.43 8.61
C ALA A 194 4.49 -6.95 8.72
N LYS A 195 3.29 -7.44 9.00
CA LYS A 195 2.96 -8.87 9.01
C LYS A 195 2.73 -9.39 7.59
N MET A 196 3.80 -9.63 6.83
CA MET A 196 3.68 -10.10 5.43
C MET A 196 2.98 -11.46 5.35
N CYS A 197 1.93 -11.54 4.52
CA CYS A 197 1.22 -12.80 4.22
C CYS A 197 0.73 -13.58 5.46
N GLY A 198 0.45 -12.90 6.58
CA GLY A 198 -0.04 -13.55 7.80
C GLY A 198 1.02 -14.29 8.62
N LEU A 199 2.31 -14.20 8.27
CA LEU A 199 3.44 -14.75 9.05
C LEU A 199 3.59 -14.04 10.40
N SER A 200 4.07 -14.70 11.47
CA SER A 200 4.29 -14.00 12.75
C SER A 200 5.38 -12.92 12.60
N TYR A 201 5.33 -11.89 13.45
CA TYR A 201 6.34 -10.82 13.44
C TYR A 201 7.77 -11.33 13.70
N GLU A 202 7.90 -12.48 14.38
CA GLU A 202 9.18 -13.13 14.70
C GLU A 202 9.94 -13.59 13.45
N PHE A 203 9.24 -13.95 12.37
CA PHE A 203 9.87 -14.33 11.10
C PHE A 203 10.41 -13.14 10.30
N ASN A 204 10.06 -11.90 10.66
CA ASN A 204 10.54 -10.67 10.03
C ASN A 204 11.68 -9.99 10.83
N PHE A 205 12.15 -10.61 11.93
CA PHE A 205 13.15 -10.01 12.81
C PHE A 205 14.59 -10.22 12.30
N GLU A 206 15.45 -9.24 12.59
CA GLU A 206 16.90 -9.19 12.27
C GLU A 206 17.32 -8.94 10.81
N GLY A 207 16.45 -8.39 9.95
CA GLY A 207 16.87 -7.99 8.60
C GLY A 207 17.29 -9.15 7.69
N ARG A 208 16.94 -10.38 8.07
CA ARG A 208 17.21 -11.60 7.30
C ARG A 208 16.22 -11.74 6.13
N LEU A 209 14.98 -11.31 6.32
CA LEU A 209 13.90 -11.22 5.33
C LEU A 209 12.99 -10.06 5.72
N GLY A 210 12.79 -9.06 4.85
CA GLY A 210 11.74 -8.05 5.03
C GLY A 210 12.13 -6.60 4.74
N PHE A 211 11.10 -5.76 4.70
CA PHE A 211 11.19 -4.31 4.51
C PHE A 211 11.39 -3.61 5.85
N SER A 212 12.29 -2.63 5.92
CA SER A 212 12.32 -1.69 7.05
C SER A 212 11.44 -0.49 6.70
N GLN A 213 10.48 -0.17 7.54
CA GLN A 213 9.56 0.95 7.33
C GLN A 213 9.70 1.94 8.47
N TYR A 214 9.77 3.22 8.15
CA TYR A 214 9.89 4.29 9.12
C TYR A 214 8.83 5.35 8.88
N PHE A 215 8.22 5.86 9.95
CA PHE A 215 7.31 7.01 9.92
C PHE A 215 7.97 8.19 10.62
N THR A 216 7.96 9.36 9.99
CA THR A 216 8.48 10.60 10.55
C THR A 216 7.38 11.64 10.63
N GLU A 217 7.15 12.22 11.80
CA GLU A 217 6.19 13.32 11.96
C GLU A 217 6.75 14.62 11.36
N ARG A 218 5.87 15.35 10.65
CA ARG A 218 6.11 16.66 10.08
C ARG A 218 4.94 17.60 10.35
N ASP A 219 5.24 18.89 10.40
CA ASP A 219 4.26 19.98 10.49
C ASP A 219 3.27 19.80 11.66
N GLY A 220 3.78 19.37 12.82
CA GLY A 220 2.99 19.16 14.04
C GLY A 220 1.95 18.04 13.93
N GLY A 221 2.23 17.01 13.12
CA GLY A 221 1.33 15.88 12.88
C GLY A 221 0.35 16.07 11.72
N LYS A 222 0.48 17.19 10.99
CA LYS A 222 -0.29 17.41 9.75
C LYS A 222 0.21 16.49 8.63
N VAL A 223 1.50 16.16 8.62
CA VAL A 223 2.10 15.27 7.64
C VAL A 223 2.91 14.18 8.34
N TYR A 224 2.82 12.94 7.84
CA TYR A 224 3.78 11.89 8.18
C TYR A 224 4.48 11.41 6.91
N ASP A 225 5.80 11.50 6.89
CA ASP A 225 6.63 10.90 5.85
C ASP A 225 6.79 9.40 6.20
N ARG A 226 6.63 8.51 5.22
CA ARG A 226 6.95 7.09 5.36
C ARG A 226 8.04 6.67 4.40
N ASP A 227 9.17 6.28 4.97
CA ASP A 227 10.30 5.72 4.27
C ASP A 227 10.21 4.19 4.31
N THR A 228 10.33 3.51 3.17
CA THR A 228 10.37 2.04 3.09
C THR A 228 11.64 1.60 2.39
N PHE A 229 12.40 0.71 3.03
CA PHE A 229 13.66 0.19 2.53
C PHE A 229 13.54 -1.31 2.25
N TRP A 230 13.93 -1.74 1.05
CA TRP A 230 14.15 -3.16 0.73
C TRP A 230 15.57 -3.51 1.17
N THR A 231 15.72 -4.21 2.30
CA THR A 231 17.00 -4.36 3.02
C THR A 231 17.60 -3.01 3.42
N LYS A 232 18.65 -2.98 4.27
CA LYS A 232 19.27 -1.71 4.73
C LYS A 232 19.95 -0.88 3.63
N LEU A 233 19.94 -1.33 2.37
CA LEU A 233 20.77 -0.81 1.30
C LEU A 233 19.99 -0.09 0.19
N PHE A 234 18.69 -0.37 0.02
CA PHE A 234 17.90 0.20 -1.07
C PHE A 234 16.63 0.83 -0.53
N GLU A 235 16.54 2.16 -0.64
CA GLU A 235 15.28 2.86 -0.47
C GLU A 235 14.33 2.42 -1.59
N PHE A 236 13.19 1.90 -1.18
CA PHE A 236 12.22 1.29 -2.08
C PHE A 236 11.10 2.30 -2.38
N HIS A 237 10.55 2.99 -1.36
CA HIS A 237 9.51 4.01 -1.53
C HIS A 237 9.47 5.07 -0.42
N GLU A 238 9.14 6.31 -0.82
CA GLU A 238 8.68 7.38 0.06
C GLU A 238 7.21 7.71 -0.25
N TYR A 239 6.38 7.78 0.79
CA TYR A 239 5.05 8.36 0.63
C TYR A 239 4.61 9.16 1.84
N LYS A 240 3.70 10.10 1.61
CA LYS A 240 3.23 11.02 2.64
C LYS A 240 1.79 10.74 3.03
N LEU A 241 1.55 10.81 4.32
CA LEU A 241 0.24 10.79 4.94
C LEU A 241 -0.14 12.21 5.31
N PHE A 242 -1.15 12.77 4.67
CA PHE A 242 -1.59 14.14 4.93
C PHE A 242 -2.89 14.13 5.75
N GLN A 243 -2.99 14.96 6.77
CA GLN A 243 -4.15 15.01 7.65
C GLN A 243 -5.40 15.47 6.89
N VAL A 244 -6.50 14.75 7.06
CA VAL A 244 -7.83 15.08 6.54
C VAL A 244 -8.78 15.43 7.69
N VAL A 245 -8.64 14.73 8.82
CA VAL A 245 -9.38 15.02 10.05
C VAL A 245 -8.38 15.07 11.20
N ASP A 246 -8.42 16.12 11.99
CA ASP A 246 -7.52 16.27 13.12
C ASP A 246 -7.90 15.37 14.31
N LYS A 247 -7.09 15.44 15.38
CA LYS A 247 -7.31 14.69 16.62
C LYS A 247 -8.60 15.04 17.37
N TYR A 248 -9.27 16.14 17.01
CA TYR A 248 -10.51 16.62 17.61
C TYR A 248 -11.73 16.35 16.73
N GLY A 249 -11.55 15.67 15.58
CA GLY A 249 -12.63 15.38 14.65
C GLY A 249 -12.98 16.54 13.71
N LYS A 250 -12.15 17.59 13.65
CA LYS A 250 -12.35 18.70 12.71
C LYS A 250 -11.72 18.37 11.36
N ILE A 251 -12.45 18.62 10.29
CA ILE A 251 -11.94 18.47 8.92
C ILE A 251 -10.89 19.55 8.65
N ASP A 252 -9.72 19.12 8.16
CA ASP A 252 -8.75 19.98 7.51
C ASP A 252 -9.17 20.16 6.05
N GLU A 253 -9.57 21.38 5.67
CA GLU A 253 -10.15 21.64 4.34
C GLU A 253 -9.12 21.50 3.20
N GLU A 254 -7.83 21.71 3.47
CA GLU A 254 -6.76 21.49 2.51
C GLU A 254 -6.58 19.99 2.24
N GLY A 255 -6.46 19.19 3.31
CA GLY A 255 -6.38 17.74 3.22
C GLY A 255 -7.64 17.12 2.62
N TYR A 256 -8.82 17.66 2.93
CA TYR A 256 -10.08 17.23 2.32
C TYR A 256 -10.12 17.51 0.82
N LYS A 257 -9.64 18.68 0.36
CA LYS A 257 -9.54 18.98 -1.06
C LYS A 257 -8.61 17.99 -1.77
N MET A 258 -7.44 17.74 -1.21
CA MET A 258 -6.48 16.78 -1.78
C MET A 258 -7.04 15.34 -1.79
N LEU A 259 -7.82 14.97 -0.77
CA LEU A 259 -8.52 13.68 -0.73
C LEU A 259 -9.48 13.57 -1.92
N LEU A 260 -10.30 14.59 -2.17
CA LEU A 260 -11.25 14.58 -3.30
C LEU A 260 -10.52 14.50 -4.65
N GLU A 261 -9.38 15.17 -4.79
CA GLU A 261 -8.54 15.08 -6.00
C GLU A 261 -8.01 13.65 -6.21
N LYS A 262 -7.51 13.00 -5.15
CA LYS A 262 -7.03 11.61 -5.19
C LYS A 262 -8.15 10.63 -5.53
N VAL A 263 -9.31 10.77 -4.90
CA VAL A 263 -10.45 9.87 -5.06
C VAL A 263 -11.13 10.08 -6.42
N GLY A 264 -11.23 11.32 -6.87
CA GLY A 264 -11.98 11.69 -8.06
C GLY A 264 -13.47 11.44 -7.88
N ASP A 265 -14.06 10.69 -8.81
CA ASP A 265 -15.48 10.29 -8.82
C ASP A 265 -15.73 8.94 -8.12
N GLN A 266 -14.70 8.34 -7.51
CA GLN A 266 -14.78 7.00 -6.98
C GLN A 266 -15.44 6.95 -5.60
N ASP A 267 -16.08 5.82 -5.30
CA ASP A 267 -16.51 5.49 -3.96
C ASP A 267 -15.31 5.00 -3.11
N LEU A 268 -15.51 4.91 -1.80
CA LEU A 268 -14.53 4.32 -0.89
C LEU A 268 -15.07 3.02 -0.29
N TYR A 269 -14.24 1.99 -0.22
CA TYR A 269 -14.48 0.81 0.62
C TYR A 269 -13.92 1.04 2.02
N TYR A 270 -14.65 0.62 3.05
CA TYR A 270 -14.20 0.63 4.44
C TYR A 270 -14.25 -0.79 5.00
N GLY A 271 -13.42 -1.15 5.98
CA GLY A 271 -13.46 -2.48 6.59
C GLY A 271 -13.85 -2.55 8.07
N PHE A 272 -14.30 -1.44 8.65
CA PHE A 272 -14.89 -1.43 10.00
C PHE A 272 -16.28 -2.06 10.01
N GLU A 273 -16.42 -3.19 10.70
CA GLU A 273 -17.73 -3.81 10.93
C GLU A 273 -18.56 -2.96 11.92
N GLY A 274 -19.87 -2.85 11.67
CA GLY A 274 -20.84 -2.28 12.62
C GLY A 274 -21.06 -0.75 12.58
N GLN A 275 -20.37 0.01 11.72
CA GLN A 275 -20.58 1.47 11.59
C GLN A 275 -20.86 1.90 10.14
N ALA A 276 -21.80 1.21 9.47
CA ALA A 276 -22.38 1.78 8.25
C ALA A 276 -22.88 3.20 8.56
N PRO A 277 -22.55 4.22 7.73
CA PRO A 277 -23.08 5.56 7.92
C PRO A 277 -24.60 5.43 7.98
N ARG A 278 -25.20 5.89 9.10
CA ARG A 278 -26.65 6.04 9.19
C ARG A 278 -27.03 7.14 8.21
N THR A 279 -27.26 6.77 6.95
CA THR A 279 -28.00 7.62 6.03
C THR A 279 -29.35 7.81 6.68
N LYS A 280 -29.59 9.00 7.22
CA LYS A 280 -30.96 9.44 7.45
C LYS A 280 -31.59 9.46 6.07
N VAL A 281 -32.46 8.49 5.82
CA VAL A 281 -33.41 8.57 4.71
C VAL A 281 -34.20 9.84 4.97
N ALA A 282 -33.99 10.84 4.12
CA ALA A 282 -34.83 12.03 4.06
C ALA A 282 -36.21 11.64 3.54
#